data_AF-A0A3L7WD89-F1
#
_entry.id   AF-A0A3L7WD89-F1
#
_cell.length_a   1.000
_cell.length_b   1.000
_cell.length_c   1.000
_cell.angle_alpha   90.00
_cell.angle_beta   90.00
_cell.angle_gamma   90.00
#
_symmetry.space_group_name_H-M   'P 1'
#
loop_
_entity.id
_entity.type
_entity.pdbx_description
1 polymer ?
#
loop_
_entity_poly.entity_id
_entity_poly.type
_entity_poly.pdbx_seq_one_letter_code
_entity_poly.pdbx_strand_id
1 'polypeptide(L)' 'MAIRTIISDPDDRIVRGKAKRVARIDDSIRRLFDDMIDTMRHAPGVGLAAPQIGVPLRVIVVEYEGV' A
#
# COMPACT_ATOMS: atom_id res chain seq x y z
N MET A 1 -0.48 2.37 11.58
CA MET A 1 0.27 3.51 12.16
C MET A 1 0.82 4.36 11.01
N ALA A 2 1.38 5.55 11.25
CA ALA A 2 2.04 6.42 10.26
C ALA A 2 1.40 6.51 8.84
N ILE A 3 0.69 7.61 8.58
CA ILE A 3 0.22 7.95 7.24
C ILE A 3 1.43 8.13 6.29
N ARG A 4 1.41 7.44 5.16
CA ARG A 4 2.43 7.51 4.12
C ARG A 4 1.97 8.43 2.99
N THR A 5 2.91 9.09 2.33
CA THR A 5 2.62 9.87 1.12
C THR A 5 2.25 8.93 -0.03
N ILE A 6 1.11 9.18 -0.67
CA ILE A 6 0.73 8.51 -1.90
C ILE A 6 1.45 9.18 -3.07
N ILE A 7 2.13 8.39 -3.88
CA ILE A 7 2.75 8.81 -5.12
C ILE A 7 1.65 9.17 -6.12
N SER A 8 1.60 10.44 -6.52
CA SER A 8 0.64 10.97 -7.49
C SER A 8 1.19 11.04 -8.93
N ASP A 9 2.51 10.91 -9.09
CA ASP A 9 3.15 10.93 -10.40
C ASP A 9 2.78 9.65 -11.19
N PRO A 10 2.06 9.78 -12.32
CA PRO A 10 1.66 8.63 -13.12
C PRO A 10 2.84 7.92 -13.78
N ASP A 11 4.02 8.53 -13.88
CA ASP A 11 5.20 7.95 -14.52
C ASP A 11 6.26 7.49 -13.51
N ASP A 12 5.93 7.50 -12.21
CA ASP A 12 6.82 7.02 -11.17
C ASP A 12 7.23 5.56 -11.42
N ARG A 13 8.55 5.32 -11.41
CA ARG A 13 9.15 4.03 -11.74
C ARG A 13 8.73 2.90 -10.80
N ILE A 14 8.39 3.21 -9.54
CA ILE A 14 7.96 2.23 -8.54
C ILE A 14 6.52 1.81 -8.83
N VAL A 15 5.64 2.78 -9.11
CA VAL A 15 4.22 2.52 -9.43
C VAL A 15 4.08 1.77 -10.75
N ARG A 16 4.88 2.12 -11.77
CA ARG A 16 4.92 1.41 -13.07
C ARG A 16 5.70 0.10 -13.03
N GLY A 17 6.59 -0.05 -12.05
CA GLY A 17 7.48 -1.19 -11.92
C GLY A 17 6.77 -2.47 -11.46
N LYS A 18 7.32 -3.62 -11.83
CA LYS A 18 6.82 -4.92 -11.36
C LYS A 18 7.20 -5.14 -9.90
N ALA A 19 6.20 -5.16 -9.02
CA ALA A 19 6.40 -5.43 -7.61
C ALA A 19 6.94 -6.85 -7.33
N LYS A 20 7.80 -6.95 -6.32
CA LYS A 20 8.45 -8.19 -5.86
C LYS A 20 7.48 -9.02 -5.01
N ARG A 21 7.61 -10.35 -5.07
CA ARG A 21 6.84 -11.26 -4.22
C ARG A 21 7.29 -11.10 -2.76
N VAL A 22 6.34 -11.16 -1.83
CA VAL A 22 6.63 -11.29 -0.40
C VAL A 22 6.99 -12.75 -0.12
N ALA A 23 8.19 -13.00 0.41
CA ALA A 23 8.67 -14.37 0.68
C ALA A 23 8.17 -14.92 2.03
N ARG A 24 7.97 -14.03 3.01
CA ARG A 24 7.50 -14.35 4.36
C ARG A 24 6.70 -13.17 4.90
N ILE A 25 5.64 -13.46 5.63
CA ILE A 25 4.89 -12.46 6.40
C ILE A 25 5.50 -12.43 7.79
N ASP A 26 6.34 -11.43 8.05
CA ASP A 26 6.92 -11.14 9.36
C ASP A 26 6.33 -9.83 9.92
N ASP A 27 6.87 -9.38 11.06
CA ASP A 27 6.37 -8.16 11.71
C ASP A 27 6.60 -6.89 10.88
N SER A 28 7.56 -6.88 9.95
CA SER A 28 7.74 -5.74 9.04
C SER A 28 6.59 -5.64 8.04
N ILE A 29 6.12 -6.78 7.54
CA ILE A 29 4.97 -6.87 6.64
C ILE A 29 3.67 -6.56 7.38
N ARG A 30 3.53 -7.00 8.64
CA ARG A 30 2.36 -6.63 9.47
C ARG A 30 2.28 -5.13 9.70
N ARG A 31 3.40 -4.49 10.06
CA ARG A 31 3.46 -3.02 10.17
C ARG A 31 3.14 -2.32 8.86
N LEU A 32 3.59 -2.86 7.73
CA LEU A 32 3.23 -2.32 6.41
C LEU A 32 1.72 -2.37 6.17
N PHE A 33 1.01 -3.43 6.61
CA PHE A 33 -0.45 -3.47 6.52
C PHE A 33 -1.09 -2.34 7.32
N ASP A 34 -0.67 -2.15 8.57
CA ASP A 34 -1.20 -1.09 9.44
C ASP A 34 -0.96 0.31 8.84
N ASP A 35 0.21 0.55 8.25
CA ASP A 35 0.53 1.80 7.55
C ASP A 35 -0.32 2.00 6.29
N MET A 36 -0.55 0.94 5.52
CA MET A 36 -1.37 1.00 4.32
C MET A 36 -2.86 1.23 4.64
N ILE A 37 -3.38 0.62 5.69
CA ILE A 37 -4.78 0.81 6.13
C ILE A 37 -4.97 2.26 6.60
N ASP A 38 -4.09 2.77 7.46
CA ASP A 38 -4.17 4.16 7.94
C ASP A 38 -4.07 5.16 6.78
N THR A 39 -3.17 4.91 5.84
CA THR A 39 -2.99 5.76 4.64
C THR A 39 -4.23 5.74 3.74
N MET A 40 -4.80 4.57 3.48
CA MET A 40 -6.00 4.40 2.65
C MET A 40 -7.20 5.12 3.25
N ARG A 41 -7.43 4.97 4.57
CA ARG A 41 -8.52 5.63 5.29
C ARG A 41 -8.32 7.15 5.37
N HIS A 42 -7.07 7.62 5.46
CA HIS A 42 -6.76 9.06 5.41
C HIS A 42 -6.98 9.67 4.01
N ALA A 43 -6.73 8.91 2.95
CA ALA A 43 -6.89 9.33 1.55
C ALA A 43 -8.19 8.81 0.93
N PRO A 44 -9.34 9.02 1.63
CA PRO A 44 -10.58 8.22 1.64
C PRO A 44 -10.78 7.29 0.44
N GLY A 45 -10.02 6.20 0.39
CA GLY A 45 -10.01 5.24 -0.70
C GLY A 45 -10.54 3.87 -0.28
N VAL A 46 -10.99 3.08 -1.25
CA VAL A 46 -11.46 1.68 -1.03
C VAL A 46 -10.33 0.65 -1.08
N GLY A 47 -9.13 1.05 -1.51
CA GLY A 47 -7.98 0.17 -1.59
C GLY A 47 -6.68 0.94 -1.81
N LEU A 48 -5.58 0.30 -1.42
CA LEU A 48 -4.22 0.84 -1.58
C LEU A 48 -3.23 -0.31 -1.86
N ALA A 49 -2.41 -0.15 -2.89
CA ALA A 49 -1.31 -1.05 -3.20
C ALA A 49 0.02 -0.49 -2.65
N ALA A 50 0.88 -1.37 -2.13
CA ALA A 50 2.16 -0.95 -1.53
C ALA A 50 3.05 -0.09 -2.45
N PRO A 51 3.11 -0.30 -3.78
CA PRO A 51 3.88 0.57 -4.66
C PRO A 51 3.42 2.03 -4.64
N GLN A 52 2.14 2.31 -4.36
CA GLN A 52 1.61 3.68 -4.29
C GLN A 52 2.20 4.47 -3.11
N ILE A 53 2.78 3.80 -2.11
CA ILE A 53 3.50 4.40 -0.99
C ILE A 53 5.02 4.15 -1.07
N GLY A 54 5.53 3.86 -2.27
CA GLY A 54 6.96 3.66 -2.52
C GLY A 54 7.51 2.29 -2.14
N VAL A 55 6.65 1.31 -1.80
CA VAL A 55 7.07 -0.03 -1.39
C VAL A 55 6.82 -1.03 -2.53
N PRO A 56 7.85 -1.48 -3.28
CA PRO A 56 7.69 -2.31 -4.47
C PRO A 56 7.43 -3.79 -4.12
N LEU A 57 6.44 -4.06 -3.27
CA LEU A 57 6.00 -5.39 -2.84
C LEU A 57 4.58 -5.68 -3.33
N ARG A 58 4.30 -6.96 -3.57
CA ARG A 58 2.96 -7.43 -3.95
C ARG A 58 2.07 -7.53 -2.72
N VAL A 59 1.64 -6.38 -2.22
CA VAL A 59 0.73 -6.23 -1.10
C VAL A 59 -0.34 -5.22 -1.49
N ILE A 60 -1.59 -5.55 -1.17
CA ILE A 60 -2.73 -4.65 -1.28
C ILE A 60 -3.53 -4.71 0.02
N VAL A 61 -4.16 -3.60 0.37
CA VAL A 61 -5.26 -3.54 1.35
C VAL A 61 -6.50 -3.07 0.61
N VAL A 62 -7.65 -3.63 0.98
CA VAL A 62 -8.95 -3.28 0.42
C VAL A 62 -9.95 -3.29 1.57
N GLU A 63 -10.73 -2.24 1.68
CA GLU A 63 -11.83 -2.14 2.63
C GLU A 63 -13.06 -1.72 1.85
N TYR A 64 -14.07 -2.58 1.89
CA TYR A 64 -15.35 -2.33 1.24
C TYR A 64 -16.44 -2.55 2.28
N GLU A 65 -17.06 -1.46 2.72
CA GLU A 65 -18.32 -1.54 3.46
C GLU A 65 -19.43 -1.74 2.44
N GLY A 66 -19.72 -3.00 2.13
CA GLY A 66 -20.92 -3.37 1.39
C GLY A 66 -22.15 -3.26 2.30
N VAL A 67 -23.23 -2.72 1.73
CA VAL A 67 -24.59 -2.57 2.29
C VAL A 67 -25.10 -3.81 3.02
#